data_AF-A0A233V7P4-F1
#
_entry.id   AF-A0A233V7P4-F1
#
_cell.length_a   1.000
_cell.length_b   1.000
_cell.length_c   1.000
_cell.angle_alpha   90.00
_cell.angle_beta   90.00
_cell.angle_gamma   90.00
#
_symmetry.space_group_name_H-M   'P 1'
#
loop_
_entity.id
_entity.type
_entity.pdbx_description
1 polymer ?
#
loop_
_entity_poly.entity_id
_entity_poly.type
_entity_poly.pdbx_seq_one_letter_code
_entity_poly.pdbx_strand_id
1 'polypeptide(L)'
;MKRNKNFLEFVPEVNDKIEFYEKDNLVYLVKKHNHIFDKIAQKMFFTPKESKIKLESYGSDVFRMIDGKANIIEIGNKLKEKYGDEVEPLYERLSQFIQILYNNDIVKLKKKSE
;
A
#
# COMPACT_ATOMS: atom_id res chain seq x y z
N MET A 1 16.55 -1.40 -13.96
CA MET A 1 15.54 -2.43 -13.64
C MET A 1 14.40 -2.26 -14.66
N LYS A 2 14.10 -3.25 -15.51
CA LYS A 2 13.00 -3.11 -16.49
C LYS A 2 11.69 -2.96 -15.69
N ARG A 3 11.11 -1.75 -15.69
CA ARG A 3 9.75 -1.52 -15.23
C ARG A 3 8.87 -2.49 -16.02
N ASN A 4 8.36 -3.54 -15.38
CA ASN A 4 7.38 -4.39 -16.03
C ASN A 4 6.15 -3.50 -16.23
N LYS A 5 5.92 -3.03 -17.47
CA LYS A 5 4.69 -2.30 -17.82
C LYS A 5 3.46 -3.03 -17.27
N ASN A 6 3.49 -4.36 -17.38
CA ASN A 6 2.51 -5.26 -16.81
C ASN A 6 2.22 -5.01 -15.32
N PHE A 7 3.24 -4.70 -14.49
CA PHE A 7 3.03 -4.41 -13.06
C PHE A 7 2.27 -3.09 -12.87
N LEU A 8 2.65 -2.05 -13.61
CA LEU A 8 2.06 -0.72 -13.46
C LEU A 8 0.60 -0.67 -13.94
N GLU A 9 0.21 -1.60 -14.79
CA GLU A 9 -1.15 -1.74 -15.31
C GLU A 9 -2.12 -2.42 -14.34
N PHE A 10 -1.64 -2.99 -13.22
CA PHE A 10 -2.51 -3.55 -12.19
C PHE A 10 -3.21 -2.45 -11.39
N VAL A 11 -4.42 -2.78 -10.94
CA VAL A 11 -5.23 -1.99 -10.02
C VAL A 11 -5.00 -2.51 -8.61
N PRO A 12 -4.37 -1.73 -7.71
CA PRO A 12 -4.31 -2.06 -6.30
C PRO A 12 -5.67 -1.84 -5.64
N GLU A 13 -6.01 -2.72 -4.72
CA GLU A 13 -7.24 -2.67 -3.92
C GLU A 13 -6.91 -3.03 -2.48
N VAL A 14 -7.36 -2.23 -1.52
CA VAL A 14 -7.17 -2.50 -0.09
C VAL A 14 -7.86 -3.81 0.25
N ASN A 15 -7.15 -4.69 0.94
CA ASN A 15 -7.71 -5.97 1.36
C ASN A 15 -8.76 -5.75 2.46
N ASP A 16 -9.92 -6.38 2.34
CA ASP A 16 -11.06 -6.24 3.27
C ASP A 16 -10.72 -6.56 4.74
N LYS A 17 -9.60 -7.25 4.97
CA LYS A 17 -9.07 -7.59 6.30
C LYS A 17 -8.27 -6.46 6.95
N ILE A 18 -8.02 -5.37 6.22
CA ILE A 18 -7.27 -4.21 6.70
C ILE A 18 -8.26 -3.15 7.14
N GLU A 19 -8.24 -2.84 8.42
CA GLU A 19 -8.87 -1.64 8.94
C GLU A 19 -7.86 -0.50 8.87
N PHE A 20 -8.33 0.73 8.67
CA PHE A 20 -7.47 1.90 8.73
C PHE A 20 -8.24 3.12 9.22
N TYR A 21 -7.51 4.10 9.74
CA TYR A 21 -8.04 5.38 10.13
C TYR A 21 -7.04 6.48 9.82
N GLU A 22 -7.52 7.72 9.79
CA GLU A 22 -6.69 8.89 9.58
C GLU A 22 -6.55 9.69 10.87
N LYS A 23 -5.33 10.16 11.15
CA LYS A 23 -5.03 11.07 12.24
C LYS A 23 -3.85 11.96 11.84
N ASP A 24 -3.92 13.25 12.13
CA ASP A 24 -2.86 14.21 11.82
C ASP A 24 -2.43 14.19 10.34
N ASN A 25 -3.40 14.01 9.44
CA ASN A 25 -3.20 13.84 7.99
C ASN A 25 -2.36 12.61 7.59
N LEU A 26 -2.20 11.64 8.49
CA LEU A 26 -1.49 10.39 8.25
C LEU A 26 -2.44 9.20 8.34
N VAL A 27 -2.17 8.18 7.52
CA VAL A 27 -2.93 6.94 7.50
C VAL A 27 -2.31 5.94 8.49
N TYR A 28 -3.16 5.33 9.30
CA TYR A 28 -2.80 4.27 10.25
C TYR A 28 -3.51 2.99 9.83
N LEU A 29 -2.73 1.99 9.42
CA LEU A 29 -3.23 0.67 9.07
C LEU A 29 -3.29 -0.21 10.31
N VAL A 30 -4.39 -0.93 10.48
CA VAL A 30 -4.65 -1.87 11.57
C VAL A 30 -4.91 -3.24 10.96
N LYS A 31 -3.93 -4.13 11.05
CA LYS A 31 -4.07 -5.52 10.62
C LYS A 31 -4.60 -6.35 11.77
N LYS A 32 -5.82 -6.88 11.65
CA LYS A 32 -6.36 -7.88 12.58
C LYS A 32 -5.62 -9.20 12.36
N HIS A 33 -4.91 -9.67 13.38
CA HIS A 33 -4.20 -10.94 13.33
C HIS A 33 -5.21 -12.09 13.44
N ASN A 34 -5.59 -12.69 12.32
CA ASN A 34 -6.27 -13.98 12.33
C ASN A 34 -5.19 -15.10 12.22
N HIS A 35 -4.78 -15.64 13.38
CA HIS A 35 -4.15 -16.94 13.64
C HIS A 35 -2.90 -17.43 12.86
N ILE A 36 -2.44 -16.80 11.78
CA ILE A 36 -1.28 -17.31 11.01
C ILE A 36 0.07 -16.84 11.61
N PHE A 37 0.07 -15.74 12.38
CA PHE A 37 1.26 -15.29 13.10
C PHE A 37 1.58 -16.13 14.34
N ASP A 38 0.72 -17.07 14.74
CA ASP A 38 0.89 -17.92 15.93
C ASP A 38 2.21 -18.72 15.90
N LYS A 39 2.77 -19.04 14.72
CA LYS A 39 4.05 -19.78 14.61
C LYS A 39 5.30 -18.92 14.86
N ILE A 40 5.25 -17.61 14.64
CA ILE A 40 6.37 -16.70 14.91
C ILE A 40 6.17 -16.01 16.28
N ALA A 41 4.92 -15.77 16.66
CA ALA A 41 4.50 -15.17 17.93
C ALA A 41 4.84 -16.02 19.16
N GLN A 42 4.81 -17.36 19.05
CA GLN A 42 5.18 -18.25 20.18
C GLN A 42 6.65 -18.13 20.61
N LYS A 43 7.52 -17.59 19.76
CA LYS A 43 8.96 -17.50 20.03
C LYS A 43 9.40 -16.14 20.62
N MET A 44 8.50 -15.15 20.61
CA MET A 44 8.76 -13.77 21.05
C MET A 44 7.67 -13.39 22.06
N PHE A 45 8.02 -13.40 23.34
CA PHE A 45 7.13 -13.38 24.51
C PHE A 45 6.14 -12.21 24.67
N PHE A 46 5.94 -11.33 23.68
CA PHE A 46 4.88 -10.32 23.69
C PHE A 46 4.50 -9.96 22.25
N THR A 47 3.51 -10.65 21.69
CA THR A 47 2.93 -10.25 20.41
C THR A 47 1.74 -9.32 20.68
N PRO A 48 1.80 -8.03 20.30
CA PRO A 48 0.65 -7.15 20.41
C PRO A 48 -0.49 -7.69 19.52
N LYS A 49 -1.70 -7.76 20.08
CA LYS A 49 -2.91 -8.30 19.42
C LYS A 49 -3.27 -7.61 18.08
N GLU A 50 -2.66 -6.46 17.80
CA GLU A 50 -2.83 -5.65 16.59
C GLU A 50 -1.47 -5.13 16.12
N SER A 51 -1.16 -5.29 14.83
CA SER A 51 -0.06 -4.55 14.20
C SER A 51 -0.60 -3.23 13.65
N LYS A 52 -0.18 -2.12 14.26
CA LYS A 52 -0.47 -0.77 13.79
C LYS A 52 0.71 -0.24 12.97
N ILE A 53 0.49 0.04 11.69
CA ILE A 53 1.50 0.60 10.79
C ILE A 53 1.11 2.04 10.49
N LYS A 54 1.98 2.98 10.87
CA LYS A 54 1.84 4.39 10.53
C LYS A 54 2.48 4.63 9.17
N LEU A 55 1.71 5.12 8.21
CA LEU A 55 2.26 5.57 6.93
C LEU A 55 2.78 7.01 7.07
N GLU A 56 3.94 7.28 6.47
CA GLU A 56 4.45 8.64 6.34
C GLU A 56 3.62 9.44 5.33
N SER A 57 3.86 10.75 5.20
CA SER A 57 3.05 11.65 4.37
C SER A 57 2.87 11.13 2.93
N TYR A 58 3.97 10.78 2.26
CA TYR A 58 3.92 10.22 0.90
C TYR A 58 3.13 8.91 0.85
N GLY A 59 3.40 7.96 1.76
CA GLY A 59 2.70 6.67 1.78
C GLY A 59 1.21 6.82 2.06
N SER A 60 0.84 7.77 2.93
CA SER A 60 -0.55 8.10 3.25
C SER A 60 -1.28 8.65 2.02
N ASP A 61 -0.63 9.53 1.26
CA ASP A 61 -1.19 10.07 0.02
C ASP A 61 -1.38 9.00 -1.05
N VAL A 62 -0.36 8.14 -1.25
CA VAL A 62 -0.50 7.02 -2.17
C VAL A 62 -1.64 6.10 -1.74
N PHE A 63 -1.72 5.76 -0.46
CA PHE A 63 -2.74 4.86 0.06
C PHE A 63 -4.16 5.40 -0.15
N ARG A 64 -4.38 6.71 0.05
CA ARG A 64 -5.68 7.36 -0.24
C ARG A 64 -6.10 7.29 -1.70
N MET A 65 -5.13 7.17 -2.62
CA MET A 65 -5.40 7.05 -4.05
C MET A 65 -5.74 5.61 -4.47
N ILE A 66 -5.59 4.62 -3.57
CA ILE A 66 -5.94 3.21 -3.80
C ILE A 66 -7.44 3.05 -3.57
N ASP A 67 -8.22 3.23 -4.63
CA ASP A 67 -9.69 3.16 -4.64
C ASP A 67 -10.24 1.84 -5.22
N GLY A 68 -9.36 0.91 -5.57
CA GLY A 68 -9.73 -0.35 -6.23
C GLY A 68 -10.17 -0.18 -7.69
N LYS A 69 -9.96 1.00 -8.30
CA LYS A 69 -10.33 1.33 -9.69
C LYS A 69 -9.14 1.84 -10.52
N ALA A 70 -8.34 2.75 -9.96
CA ALA A 70 -7.19 3.32 -10.62
C ALA A 70 -6.02 2.33 -10.64
N ASN A 71 -5.34 2.19 -11.78
CA ASN A 71 -4.10 1.43 -11.87
C ASN A 71 -2.89 2.24 -11.35
N ILE A 72 -1.74 1.59 -11.20
CA ILE A 72 -0.53 2.23 -10.65
C ILE A 72 -0.04 3.37 -11.55
N ILE A 73 -0.27 3.32 -12.88
CA ILE A 73 0.02 4.44 -13.79
C ILE A 73 -0.83 5.66 -13.44
N GLU A 74 -2.15 5.47 -13.29
CA GLU A 74 -3.10 6.53 -12.97
C GLU A 74 -2.82 7.13 -11.59
N ILE A 75 -2.49 6.30 -10.60
CA ILE A 75 -2.03 6.76 -9.29
C ILE A 75 -0.75 7.60 -9.42
N GLY A 76 0.21 7.14 -10.23
CA GLY A 76 1.43 7.88 -10.52
C GLY A 76 1.18 9.26 -11.12
N ASN A 77 0.24 9.37 -12.06
CA ASN A 77 -0.16 10.65 -12.64
C ASN A 77 -0.80 11.58 -11.60
N LYS A 78 -1.71 11.09 -10.75
CA LYS A 78 -2.30 11.88 -9.65
C LYS A 78 -1.24 12.39 -8.67
N LEU A 79 -0.25 11.55 -8.33
CA LEU A 79 0.87 11.98 -7.48
C LEU A 79 1.73 13.04 -8.16
N LYS A 80 1.96 12.90 -9.47
CA LYS A 80 2.71 13.88 -10.25
C LYS A 80 2.01 15.23 -10.28
N GLU A 81 0.70 15.26 -10.44
CA GLU A 81 -0.10 16.49 -10.33
C GLU A 81 0.00 17.12 -8.93
N LYS A 82 0.02 16.30 -7.87
CA LYS A 82 0.09 16.78 -6.48
C LYS A 82 1.47 17.33 -6.09
N TYR A 83 2.54 16.69 -6.55
CA TYR A 83 3.90 16.97 -6.08
C TYR A 83 4.80 17.65 -7.14
N GLY A 84 4.31 17.81 -8.37
CA GLY A 84 5.04 18.44 -9.47
C GLY A 84 6.03 17.52 -10.20
N ASP A 85 6.79 18.09 -11.12
CA ASP A 85 7.79 17.39 -11.93
C ASP A 85 9.11 17.07 -11.17
N GLU A 86 9.33 17.63 -9.99
CA GLU A 86 10.60 17.51 -9.23
C GLU A 86 10.77 16.19 -8.44
N VAL A 87 9.79 15.28 -8.51
CA VAL A 87 9.68 14.13 -7.61
C VAL A 87 10.26 12.85 -8.22
N GLU A 88 11.10 12.96 -9.24
CA GLU A 88 11.73 11.79 -9.84
C GLU A 88 12.71 11.12 -8.86
N PRO A 89 12.72 9.77 -8.75
CA PRO A 89 11.95 8.80 -9.55
C PRO A 89 10.61 8.39 -8.89
N LEU A 90 9.54 9.13 -9.20
CA LEU A 90 8.19 8.94 -8.63
C LEU A 90 7.66 7.53 -8.86
N TYR A 91 7.76 7.03 -10.10
CA TYR A 91 7.25 5.71 -10.45
C TYR A 91 8.02 4.57 -9.79
N GLU A 92 9.32 4.74 -9.54
CA GLU A 92 10.11 3.71 -8.85
C GLU A 92 9.70 3.64 -7.37
N ARG A 93 9.62 4.80 -6.70
CA ARG A 93 9.16 4.89 -5.31
C ARG A 93 7.73 4.36 -5.15
N LEU A 94 6.84 4.73 -6.05
CA LEU A 94 5.45 4.24 -6.06
C LEU A 94 5.41 2.72 -6.24
N SER A 95 6.17 2.18 -7.21
CA SER A 95 6.20 0.74 -7.47
C SER A 95 6.70 -0.04 -6.25
N GLN A 96 7.78 0.43 -5.62
CA GLN A 96 8.31 -0.17 -4.40
C GLN A 96 7.29 -0.14 -3.26
N PHE A 97 6.61 1.00 -3.07
CA PHE A 97 5.60 1.13 -2.03
C PHE A 97 4.42 0.16 -2.26
N ILE A 98 3.87 0.11 -3.47
CA ILE A 98 2.77 -0.83 -3.80
C ILE A 98 3.24 -2.29 -3.64
N GLN A 99 4.48 -2.62 -4.04
CA GLN A 99 5.04 -3.95 -3.85
C GLN A 99 5.14 -4.33 -2.37
N ILE A 100 5.55 -3.39 -1.49
CA ILE A 100 5.58 -3.60 -0.04
C ILE A 100 4.17 -3.87 0.49
N LEU A 101 3.17 -3.07 0.09
CA LEU A 101 1.79 -3.29 0.52
C LEU A 101 1.26 -4.66 0.06
N TYR A 102 1.53 -5.04 -1.19
CA TYR A 102 1.14 -6.32 -1.76
C TYR A 102 1.78 -7.50 -1.02
N ASN A 103 3.10 -7.44 -0.78
CA ASN A 103 3.84 -8.50 -0.08
C ASN A 103 3.40 -8.70 1.38
N ASN A 104 2.77 -7.69 1.98
CA ASN A 104 2.27 -7.74 3.36
C ASN A 104 0.76 -8.06 3.44
N ASP A 105 0.14 -8.47 2.34
CA ASP A 105 -1.31 -8.71 2.19
C ASP A 105 -2.18 -7.49 2.53
N ILE A 106 -1.63 -6.28 2.45
CA ILE A 106 -2.36 -5.05 2.73
C ILE A 106 -3.24 -4.68 1.54
N VAL A 107 -2.71 -4.87 0.33
CA VAL A 107 -3.46 -4.69 -0.92
C VAL A 107 -3.41 -5.95 -1.77
N LYS A 108 -4.42 -6.14 -2.59
CA LYS A 108 -4.45 -7.13 -3.68
C LYS A 108 -4.24 -6.39 -5.01
N LEU A 109 -3.67 -7.07 -5.99
CA LEU A 109 -3.50 -6.54 -7.34
C LEU A 109 -4.44 -7.29 -8.28
N LYS A 110 -5.27 -6.57 -9.02
CA LYS A 110 -6.14 -7.14 -10.07
C LYS A 110 -5.84 -6.51 -11.42
N LYS A 111 -6.02 -7.26 -12.49
CA LYS A 111 -5.94 -6.68 -13.84
C LYS A 111 -7.08 -5.68 -14.01
N LYS A 112 -6.82 -4.57 -14.68
CA LYS A 112 -7.88 -3.64 -15.06
C LYS A 112 -8.79 -4.36 -16.06
N SER A 113 -10.06 -4.54 -15.71
CA SER A 113 -11.07 -5.00 -16.65
C SER A 113 -11.33 -3.87 -17.65
N GLU A 114 -11.40 -4.21 -18.93
CA GLU A 114 -11.80 -3.28 -20.00
C GLU A 114 -13.22 -2.73 -19.80
#